data_AF-D8SL02-F1
#
_entry.id   AF-D8SL02-F1
#
_cell.length_a   1.000
_cell.length_b   1.000
_cell.length_c   1.000
_cell.angle_alpha   90.00
_cell.angle_beta   90.00
_cell.angle_gamma   90.00
#
_symmetry.space_group_name_H-M   'P 1'
#
loop_
_entity.id
_entity.type
_entity.pdbx_description
1 polymer ?
#
loop_
_entity_poly.entity_id
_entity_poly.type
_entity_poly.pdbx_seq_one_letter_code
_entity_poly.pdbx_strand_id
1 'polypeptide(L)'
;MAASGAAIPCALPGCTKLAFFEESSGKQHECCGKTHHLMEMVRRNNGLLLNPPKLDGRCQLSSCNHPVWSGDHDFCCKRHALECLDQTQSIVARKCELPGCDLPVCVETTASGGIRVHDFCRWSHAKLSRSQGKRRPDVLSADRIVECLEDWISNQRINEIIPDTNFFSKHPWNVITPGSSTITLIAPLKWKRSSQRDNTTIEGCHWKQQGKQESFVLRGLKVEKRNLSYIATEQHSSDLSFSLVEYVLSDHPQFGAFKINARERAREKKVRVDKKKRKVNDDVKMLVDGFLADSPEIIF
;
A
#
# COMPACT_ATOMS: atom_id res chain seq x y z
N MET A 1 63.33 1.81 0.33
CA MET A 1 62.87 0.51 0.88
C MET A 1 61.82 0.82 1.94
N ALA A 2 60.53 0.66 1.63
CA ALA A 2 59.48 0.87 2.61
C ALA A 2 59.51 -0.27 3.62
N ALA A 3 59.65 0.03 4.91
CA ALA A 3 59.59 -0.96 5.97
C ALA A 3 58.20 -1.61 5.92
N SER A 4 58.14 -2.92 5.62
CA SER A 4 56.91 -3.69 5.65
C SER A 4 56.43 -3.75 7.10
N GLY A 5 55.55 -2.82 7.48
CA GLY A 5 54.97 -2.78 8.81
C GLY A 5 54.33 -4.11 9.14
N ALA A 6 54.61 -4.65 10.33
CA ALA A 6 54.00 -5.88 10.79
C ALA A 6 52.46 -5.74 10.77
N ALA A 7 51.77 -6.76 10.29
CA ALA A 7 50.32 -6.74 10.25
C ALA A 7 49.76 -6.74 11.68
N ILE A 8 49.03 -5.67 12.04
CA ILE A 8 48.44 -5.51 13.37
C ILE A 8 47.03 -6.16 13.35
N PRO A 9 46.62 -6.91 14.39
CA PRO A 9 45.25 -7.42 14.50
C PRO A 9 44.22 -6.30 14.69
N CYS A 10 42.97 -6.55 14.28
CA CYS A 10 41.87 -5.60 14.44
C CYS A 10 41.61 -5.27 15.91
N ALA A 11 41.46 -3.98 16.24
CA ALA A 11 41.25 -3.52 17.62
C ALA A 11 39.88 -3.87 18.24
N LEU A 12 38.91 -4.32 17.44
CA LEU A 12 37.58 -4.72 17.91
C LEU A 12 37.64 -6.08 18.63
N PRO A 13 37.26 -6.18 19.92
CA PRO A 13 37.30 -7.44 20.66
C PRO A 13 36.51 -8.57 19.97
N GLY A 14 37.13 -9.74 19.83
CA GLY A 14 36.54 -10.91 19.17
C GLY A 14 36.74 -10.98 17.65
N CYS A 15 37.31 -9.94 17.02
CA CYS A 15 37.69 -9.99 15.61
C CYS A 15 39.08 -10.62 15.44
N THR A 16 39.20 -11.65 14.59
CA THR A 16 40.47 -12.33 14.27
C THR A 16 41.16 -11.80 13.01
N LYS A 17 40.56 -10.82 12.32
CA LYS A 17 41.10 -10.26 11.08
C LYS A 17 42.21 -9.25 11.36
N LEU A 18 43.09 -9.06 10.38
CA LEU A 18 44.13 -8.03 10.39
C LEU A 18 43.53 -6.65 10.11
N ALA A 19 44.10 -5.61 10.70
CA ALA A 19 43.68 -4.25 10.49
C ALA A 19 43.97 -3.78 9.05
N PHE A 20 43.13 -2.89 8.53
CA PHE A 20 43.20 -2.46 7.14
C PHE A 20 44.44 -1.57 6.91
N PHE A 21 45.19 -1.85 5.84
CA PHE A 21 46.31 -1.04 5.39
C PHE A 21 45.92 -0.35 4.08
N GLU A 22 45.96 0.98 4.08
CA GLU A 22 45.65 1.77 2.90
C GLU A 22 46.93 1.99 2.09
N GLU A 23 47.10 1.23 1.01
CA GLU A 23 48.32 1.26 0.18
C GLU A 23 48.60 2.64 -0.44
N SER A 24 47.55 3.37 -0.80
CA SER A 24 47.67 4.69 -1.44
C SER A 24 48.25 5.76 -0.51
N SER A 25 47.96 5.67 0.80
CA SER A 25 48.42 6.63 1.80
C SER A 25 49.56 6.11 2.68
N GLY A 26 49.82 4.79 2.62
CA GLY A 26 50.73 4.10 3.53
C GLY A 26 50.24 4.05 4.97
N LYS A 27 48.96 4.37 5.22
CA LYS A 27 48.40 4.47 6.57
C LYS A 27 47.86 3.12 7.03
N GLN A 28 48.29 2.70 8.22
CA GLN A 28 47.72 1.55 8.91
C GLN A 28 46.55 2.01 9.79
N HIS A 29 45.37 1.42 9.59
CA HIS A 29 44.21 1.66 10.42
C HIS A 29 44.20 0.70 11.62
N GLU A 30 43.47 1.03 12.68
CA GLU A 30 43.35 0.17 13.88
C GLU A 30 42.36 -0.99 13.69
N CYS A 31 41.49 -0.94 12.68
CA CYS A 31 40.42 -1.91 12.47
C CYS A 31 40.44 -2.46 11.05
N CYS A 32 39.93 -3.68 10.84
CA CYS A 32 39.93 -4.36 9.54
C CYS A 32 38.94 -3.77 8.52
N GLY A 33 38.16 -2.77 8.92
CA GLY A 33 37.18 -2.11 8.06
C GLY A 33 36.43 -1.01 8.80
N LYS A 34 35.69 -0.19 8.03
CA LYS A 34 34.98 0.99 8.53
C LYS A 34 33.93 0.65 9.59
N THR A 35 33.24 -0.48 9.45
CA THR A 35 32.27 -0.97 10.45
C THR A 35 32.92 -1.27 11.80
N HIS A 36 34.06 -1.97 11.80
CA HIS A 36 34.76 -2.30 13.04
C HIS A 36 35.36 -1.06 13.70
N HIS A 37 35.83 -0.11 12.90
CA HIS A 37 36.28 1.19 13.42
C HIS A 37 35.16 1.94 14.13
N LEU A 38 33.95 1.96 13.56
CA LEU A 38 32.79 2.60 14.20
C LEU A 38 32.37 1.87 15.48
N MET A 39 32.30 0.54 15.47
CA MET A 39 31.98 -0.24 16.67
C MET A 39 33.01 -0.03 17.78
N GLU A 40 34.30 0.07 17.43
CA GLU A 40 35.37 0.36 18.37
C GLU A 40 35.29 1.79 18.92
N MET A 41 34.92 2.77 18.08
CA MET A 41 34.64 4.14 18.55
C MET A 41 33.46 4.20 19.53
N VAL A 42 32.35 3.51 19.23
CA VAL A 42 31.19 3.39 20.14
C VAL A 42 31.61 2.76 21.46
N ARG A 43 32.42 1.69 21.40
CA ARG A 43 32.94 1.00 22.58
C ARG A 43 33.83 1.90 23.43
N ARG A 44 34.77 2.63 22.82
CA ARG A 44 35.69 3.56 23.53
C ARG A 44 34.96 4.74 24.15
N ASN A 45 33.86 5.18 23.54
CA ASN A 45 33.08 6.32 24.01
C ASN A 45 31.88 5.92 24.89
N ASN A 46 31.90 4.75 25.54
CA ASN A 46 30.81 4.27 26.41
C ASN A 46 29.41 4.34 25.75
N GLY A 47 29.32 4.06 24.46
CA GLY A 47 28.05 4.10 23.72
C GLY A 47 27.67 5.46 23.12
N LEU A 48 28.44 6.54 23.36
CA LEU A 48 28.15 7.87 22.83
C LEU A 48 28.96 8.15 21.55
N LEU A 49 28.28 8.25 20.41
CA LEU A 49 28.89 8.82 19.19
C LEU A 49 28.70 10.33 19.22
N LEU A 50 29.78 11.09 19.39
CA LEU A 50 29.75 12.56 19.41
C LEU A 50 29.29 13.18 18.08
N ASN A 51 29.30 12.43 16.98
CA ASN A 51 28.71 12.78 15.69
C ASN A 51 28.54 11.47 14.89
N PRO A 52 27.43 10.73 15.02
CA PRO A 52 27.22 9.55 14.19
C PRO A 52 27.13 10.00 12.71
N PRO A 53 27.75 9.26 11.77
CA PRO A 53 27.48 9.48 10.35
C PRO A 53 25.96 9.42 10.14
N LYS A 54 25.39 10.40 9.43
CA LYS A 54 23.94 10.49 9.20
C LYS A 54 23.45 9.19 8.58
N LEU A 55 22.64 8.41 9.28
CA LEU A 55 22.09 7.19 8.73
C LEU A 55 20.86 7.57 7.90
N ASP A 56 21.07 7.82 6.62
CA ASP A 56 20.01 8.22 5.70
C ASP A 56 19.37 6.94 5.13
N GLY A 57 18.31 6.48 5.80
CA GLY A 57 17.45 5.39 5.32
C GLY A 57 17.66 4.02 5.98
N ARG A 58 16.81 3.07 5.58
CA ARG A 58 16.84 1.66 6.00
C ARG A 58 17.21 0.78 4.82
N CYS A 59 17.85 -0.35 5.11
CA CYS A 59 18.20 -1.35 4.11
C CYS A 59 16.96 -1.72 3.28
N GLN A 60 17.05 -1.72 1.95
CA GLN A 60 15.93 -2.03 1.06
C GLN A 60 15.56 -3.52 1.03
N LEU A 61 16.37 -4.41 1.60
CA LEU A 61 16.00 -5.81 1.79
C LEU A 61 14.84 -5.90 2.80
N SER A 62 13.69 -6.41 2.37
CA SER A 62 12.41 -6.39 3.12
C SER A 62 12.46 -7.03 4.51
N SER A 63 13.37 -8.00 4.72
CA SER A 63 13.60 -8.67 5.99
C SER A 63 14.57 -7.92 6.93
N CYS A 64 15.17 -6.83 6.48
CA CYS A 64 16.23 -6.13 7.20
C CYS A 64 15.81 -4.72 7.65
N ASN A 65 15.89 -4.47 8.94
CA ASN A 65 15.63 -3.14 9.54
C ASN A 65 16.90 -2.36 9.88
N HIS A 66 18.08 -2.83 9.48
CA HIS A 66 19.32 -2.13 9.78
C HIS A 66 19.40 -0.81 9.01
N PRO A 67 19.92 0.25 9.65
CA PRO A 67 20.13 1.52 8.98
C PRO A 67 21.17 1.37 7.87
N VAL A 68 20.99 2.13 6.79
CA VAL A 68 22.03 2.23 5.75
C VAL A 68 23.05 3.28 6.17
N TRP A 69 24.32 2.99 5.92
CA TRP A 69 25.39 3.94 6.14
C TRP A 69 25.26 5.09 5.16
N SER A 70 25.43 6.34 5.63
CA SER A 70 25.36 7.55 4.79
C SER A 70 26.16 7.39 3.51
N GLY A 71 25.52 7.67 2.37
CA GLY A 71 26.09 7.55 1.04
C GLY A 71 25.05 7.05 0.03
N ASP A 72 25.42 6.94 -1.24
CA ASP A 72 24.58 6.42 -2.33
C ASP A 72 24.41 4.90 -2.26
N HIS A 73 24.01 4.38 -1.10
CA HIS A 73 23.85 2.95 -0.87
C HIS A 73 22.40 2.64 -0.46
N ASP A 74 21.86 1.57 -1.05
CA ASP A 74 20.50 1.10 -0.77
C ASP A 74 20.45 0.01 0.31
N PHE A 75 21.61 -0.57 0.67
CA PHE A 75 21.71 -1.74 1.54
C PHE A 75 22.72 -1.55 2.65
N CYS A 76 22.44 -2.09 3.84
CA CYS A 76 23.34 -1.97 4.99
C CYS A 76 24.63 -2.80 4.85
N CYS A 77 24.68 -3.76 3.91
CA CYS A 77 25.87 -4.57 3.65
C CYS A 77 25.84 -5.20 2.25
N LYS A 78 27.02 -5.62 1.75
CA LYS A 78 27.17 -6.31 0.46
C LYS A 78 26.30 -7.57 0.34
N ARG A 79 26.14 -8.33 1.43
CA ARG A 79 25.34 -9.56 1.43
C ARG A 79 23.87 -9.26 1.12
N HIS A 80 23.28 -8.23 1.74
CA HIS A 80 21.87 -7.88 1.48
C HIS A 80 21.66 -7.31 0.07
N ALA A 81 22.65 -6.61 -0.49
CA ALA A 81 22.61 -6.23 -1.90
C ALA A 81 22.60 -7.46 -2.82
N LEU A 82 23.44 -8.46 -2.54
CA LEU A 82 23.46 -9.72 -3.30
C LEU A 82 22.18 -10.55 -3.12
N GLU A 83 21.62 -10.60 -1.92
CA GLU A 83 20.35 -11.29 -1.65
C GLU A 83 19.17 -10.62 -2.36
N CYS A 84 19.16 -9.28 -2.40
CA CYS A 84 18.17 -8.55 -3.18
C CYS A 84 18.34 -8.78 -4.69
N LEU A 85 19.59 -8.89 -5.18
CA LEU A 85 19.89 -9.28 -6.56
C LEU A 85 19.42 -10.70 -6.88
N ASP A 86 19.56 -11.65 -5.96
CA ASP A 86 19.10 -13.03 -6.14
C ASP A 86 17.57 -13.13 -6.12
N GLN A 87 16.92 -12.41 -5.20
CA GLN A 87 15.45 -12.26 -5.17
C GLN A 87 14.92 -11.63 -6.46
N THR A 88 15.60 -10.59 -6.97
CA THR A 88 15.24 -10.00 -8.27
C THR A 88 15.51 -10.94 -9.43
N GLN A 89 16.59 -11.72 -9.44
CA GLN A 89 16.82 -12.73 -10.49
C GLN A 89 15.76 -13.82 -10.51
N SER A 90 15.32 -14.29 -9.34
CA SER A 90 14.20 -15.23 -9.21
C SER A 90 12.88 -14.64 -9.72
N ILE A 91 12.65 -13.34 -9.49
CA ILE A 91 11.50 -12.59 -10.02
C ILE A 91 11.58 -12.38 -11.54
N VAL A 92 12.77 -12.12 -12.09
CA VAL A 92 13.03 -11.90 -13.53
C VAL A 92 12.84 -13.18 -14.36
N ALA A 93 12.72 -14.35 -13.71
CA ALA A 93 12.38 -15.60 -14.39
C ALA A 93 10.93 -15.65 -14.92
N ARG A 94 10.04 -14.73 -14.50
CA ARG A 94 8.67 -14.67 -15.05
C ARG A 94 8.70 -14.16 -16.49
N LYS A 95 8.17 -14.98 -17.40
CA LYS A 95 7.97 -14.62 -18.81
C LYS A 95 6.72 -13.77 -19.00
N CYS A 96 6.74 -12.93 -20.04
CA CYS A 96 5.60 -12.14 -20.48
C CYS A 96 4.36 -13.02 -20.74
N GLU A 97 3.18 -12.62 -20.25
CA GLU A 97 1.92 -13.37 -20.46
C GLU A 97 1.30 -13.23 -21.86
N LEU A 98 1.98 -12.52 -22.77
CA LEU A 98 1.53 -12.38 -24.15
C LEU A 98 1.95 -13.63 -24.92
N PRO A 99 1.02 -14.40 -25.53
CA PRO A 99 1.37 -15.60 -26.29
C PRO A 99 2.41 -15.31 -27.37
N GLY A 100 3.49 -16.10 -27.41
CA GLY A 100 4.61 -15.94 -28.35
C GLY A 100 5.69 -14.95 -27.89
N CYS A 101 5.61 -14.39 -26.68
CA CYS A 101 6.65 -13.54 -26.12
C CYS A 101 7.44 -14.24 -25.02
N ASP A 102 8.71 -14.56 -25.27
CA ASP A 102 9.61 -15.19 -24.29
C ASP A 102 10.42 -14.19 -23.46
N LEU A 103 10.21 -12.89 -23.65
CA LEU A 103 10.92 -11.86 -22.91
C LEU A 103 10.50 -11.86 -21.42
N PRO A 104 11.43 -11.56 -20.50
CA PRO A 104 11.12 -11.42 -19.08
C PRO A 104 10.15 -10.25 -18.85
N VAL A 105 9.31 -10.37 -17.83
CA VAL A 105 8.37 -9.30 -17.45
C VAL A 105 9.11 -8.04 -16.99
N CYS A 106 8.47 -6.89 -17.17
CA CYS A 106 9.02 -5.63 -16.68
C CYS A 106 8.99 -5.61 -15.15
N VAL A 107 10.05 -5.12 -14.53
CA VAL A 107 10.17 -4.93 -13.08
C VAL A 107 10.43 -3.45 -12.83
N GLU A 108 9.64 -2.83 -11.96
CA GLU A 108 9.70 -1.41 -11.64
C GLU A 108 9.90 -1.22 -10.13
N THR A 109 10.87 -0.40 -9.75
CA THR A 109 11.05 0.02 -8.35
C THR A 109 10.05 1.14 -8.03
N THR A 110 9.24 0.95 -6.99
CA THR A 110 8.28 1.96 -6.54
C THR A 110 8.98 3.08 -5.78
N ALA A 111 8.32 4.23 -5.63
CA ALA A 111 8.82 5.36 -4.86
C ALA A 111 9.12 5.03 -3.39
N SER A 112 8.56 3.94 -2.85
CA SER A 112 8.81 3.45 -1.49
C SER A 112 9.96 2.43 -1.40
N GLY A 113 10.71 2.21 -2.49
CA GLY A 113 11.76 1.19 -2.57
C GLY A 113 11.24 -0.25 -2.68
N GLY A 114 9.94 -0.43 -2.96
CA GLY A 114 9.37 -1.75 -3.21
C GLY A 114 9.58 -2.18 -4.66
N ILE A 115 9.54 -3.49 -4.92
CA ILE A 115 9.63 -4.03 -6.29
C ILE A 115 8.22 -4.36 -6.78
N ARG A 116 7.82 -3.78 -7.92
CA ARG A 116 6.57 -4.11 -8.63
C ARG A 116 6.91 -4.92 -9.88
N VAL A 117 6.34 -6.13 -9.95
CA VAL A 117 6.46 -7.02 -11.11
C VAL A 117 5.23 -6.85 -11.98
N HIS A 118 5.43 -6.58 -13.27
CA HIS A 118 4.33 -6.47 -14.24
C HIS A 118 4.03 -7.84 -14.87
N ASP A 119 2.87 -8.00 -15.52
CA ASP A 119 2.54 -9.25 -16.24
C ASP A 119 3.12 -9.29 -17.66
N PHE A 120 3.58 -8.15 -18.16
CA PHE A 120 4.07 -7.98 -19.53
C PHE A 120 5.45 -7.32 -19.53
N CYS A 121 6.27 -7.69 -20.51
CA CYS A 121 7.63 -7.14 -20.67
C CYS A 121 7.64 -5.66 -21.07
N ARG A 122 6.56 -5.15 -21.70
CA ARG A 122 6.44 -3.78 -22.20
C ARG A 122 5.00 -3.27 -22.18
N TRP A 123 4.82 -1.95 -22.16
CA TRP A 123 3.51 -1.31 -22.22
C TRP A 123 2.71 -1.67 -23.49
N SER A 124 3.38 -1.84 -24.63
CA SER A 124 2.76 -2.30 -25.88
C SER A 124 2.12 -3.68 -25.74
N HIS A 125 2.77 -4.62 -25.04
CA HIS A 125 2.24 -5.97 -24.82
C HIS A 125 1.05 -5.95 -23.85
N ALA A 126 1.11 -5.10 -22.82
CA ALA A 126 -0.03 -4.87 -21.96
C ALA A 126 -1.24 -4.28 -22.73
N LYS A 127 -1.00 -3.36 -23.67
CA LYS A 127 -2.04 -2.77 -24.53
C LYS A 127 -2.61 -3.79 -25.52
N LEU A 128 -1.77 -4.60 -26.14
CA LEU A 128 -2.18 -5.65 -27.07
C LEU A 128 -3.01 -6.73 -26.36
N SER A 129 -2.57 -7.17 -25.18
CA SER A 129 -3.30 -8.12 -24.33
C SER A 129 -4.71 -7.59 -23.99
N ARG A 130 -4.83 -6.30 -23.63
CA ARG A 130 -6.14 -5.65 -23.44
C ARG A 130 -7.02 -5.68 -24.69
N SER A 131 -6.44 -5.41 -25.86
CA SER A 131 -7.20 -5.44 -27.13
C SER A 131 -7.68 -6.85 -27.51
N GLN A 132 -6.97 -7.90 -27.06
CA GLN A 132 -7.38 -9.29 -27.18
C GLN A 132 -8.42 -9.72 -26.12
N GLY A 133 -8.94 -8.79 -25.34
CA GLY A 133 -9.95 -9.06 -24.32
C GLY A 133 -9.39 -9.64 -23.00
N LYS A 134 -8.07 -9.80 -22.87
CA LYS A 134 -7.46 -10.11 -21.57
C LYS A 134 -7.53 -8.85 -20.70
N ARG A 135 -8.52 -8.80 -19.81
CA ARG A 135 -8.70 -7.69 -18.86
C ARG A 135 -7.53 -7.66 -17.88
N ARG A 136 -7.17 -6.45 -17.42
CA ARG A 136 -6.21 -6.24 -16.34
C ARG A 136 -6.57 -7.09 -15.11
N PRO A 137 -5.60 -7.73 -14.43
CA PRO A 137 -5.85 -8.47 -13.19
C PRO A 137 -6.32 -7.57 -12.03
N ASP A 138 -6.21 -6.24 -12.16
CA ASP A 138 -6.62 -5.24 -11.16
C ASP A 138 -8.09 -5.42 -10.70
N VAL A 139 -8.93 -6.08 -11.50
CA VAL A 139 -10.31 -6.44 -11.14
C VAL A 139 -10.48 -7.95 -11.22
N LEU A 140 -10.12 -8.64 -10.14
CA LEU A 140 -10.40 -10.07 -10.02
C LEU A 140 -11.91 -10.32 -10.20
N SER A 141 -12.26 -11.28 -11.05
CA SER A 141 -13.62 -11.80 -11.16
C SER A 141 -14.00 -12.51 -9.85
N ALA A 142 -15.29 -12.72 -9.61
CA ALA A 142 -15.73 -13.52 -8.46
C ALA A 142 -15.06 -14.91 -8.46
N ASP A 143 -14.94 -15.54 -9.63
CA ASP A 143 -14.24 -16.83 -9.79
C ASP A 143 -12.79 -16.76 -9.32
N ARG A 144 -12.05 -15.73 -9.76
CA ARG A 144 -10.64 -15.58 -9.41
C ARG A 144 -10.45 -15.23 -7.93
N ILE A 145 -11.37 -14.46 -7.37
CA ILE A 145 -11.38 -14.15 -5.92
C ILE A 145 -11.56 -15.43 -5.10
N VAL A 146 -12.50 -16.29 -5.49
CA VAL A 146 -12.75 -17.56 -4.80
C VAL A 146 -11.59 -18.53 -4.99
N GLU A 147 -10.99 -18.60 -6.18
CA GLU A 147 -9.76 -19.37 -6.41
C GLU A 147 -8.62 -18.90 -5.51
N CYS A 148 -8.41 -17.59 -5.36
CA CYS A 148 -7.40 -17.07 -4.43
C CYS A 148 -7.74 -17.39 -2.97
N LEU A 149 -9.02 -17.39 -2.58
CA LEU A 149 -9.45 -17.82 -1.24
C LEU A 149 -9.19 -19.31 -1.00
N GLU A 150 -9.52 -20.17 -1.97
CA GLU A 150 -9.26 -21.60 -1.93
C GLU A 150 -7.77 -21.91 -1.78
N ASP A 151 -6.95 -21.31 -2.63
CA ASP A 151 -5.50 -21.48 -2.62
C ASP A 151 -4.91 -21.03 -1.27
N TRP A 152 -5.39 -19.90 -0.75
CA TRP A 152 -4.92 -19.36 0.52
C TRP A 152 -5.30 -20.24 1.71
N ILE A 153 -6.53 -20.77 1.75
CA ILE A 153 -7.00 -21.70 2.78
C ILE A 153 -6.22 -23.02 2.69
N SER A 154 -6.05 -23.56 1.49
CA SER A 154 -5.41 -24.86 1.25
C SER A 154 -3.92 -24.85 1.58
N ASN A 155 -3.22 -23.75 1.25
CA ASN A 155 -1.78 -23.63 1.46
C ASN A 155 -1.40 -23.10 2.86
N GLN A 156 -2.37 -22.89 3.75
CA GLN A 156 -2.15 -22.28 5.08
C GLN A 156 -1.29 -21.01 5.03
N ARG A 157 -1.40 -20.20 3.96
CA ARG A 157 -0.64 -18.94 3.77
C ARG A 157 -1.15 -17.80 4.66
N ILE A 158 -1.57 -18.14 5.88
CA ILE A 158 -2.17 -17.24 6.87
C ILE A 158 -1.22 -16.09 7.23
N ASN A 159 0.09 -16.29 7.07
CA ASN A 159 1.11 -15.33 7.46
C ASN A 159 1.55 -14.36 6.36
N GLU A 160 1.15 -14.54 5.08
CA GLU A 160 1.89 -13.89 3.98
C GLU A 160 1.34 -12.55 3.48
N ILE A 161 0.05 -12.18 3.60
CA ILE A 161 -0.40 -10.86 3.10
C ILE A 161 -1.46 -10.19 3.99
N ILE A 162 -1.18 -8.91 4.28
CA ILE A 162 -1.75 -7.95 5.22
C ILE A 162 -1.38 -8.22 6.69
N PRO A 163 -0.38 -7.51 7.25
CA PRO A 163 0.03 -7.69 8.64
C PRO A 163 -1.15 -7.41 9.57
N ASP A 164 -1.69 -8.44 10.21
CA ASP A 164 -2.64 -8.53 11.36
C ASP A 164 -3.58 -7.33 11.61
N THR A 165 -3.97 -6.60 10.57
CA THR A 165 -4.79 -5.40 10.71
C THR A 165 -6.20 -5.80 10.37
N ASN A 166 -7.01 -5.89 11.41
CA ASN A 166 -8.45 -5.94 11.33
C ASN A 166 -8.91 -4.89 10.31
N PHE A 167 -9.27 -5.32 9.09
CA PHE A 167 -9.61 -4.39 8.00
C PHE A 167 -10.70 -3.40 8.43
N PHE A 168 -11.67 -3.89 9.20
CA PHE A 168 -12.77 -3.12 9.76
C PHE A 168 -12.38 -2.20 10.93
N SER A 169 -11.11 -2.15 11.35
CA SER A 169 -10.61 -1.20 12.33
C SER A 169 -9.93 0.01 11.68
N LYS A 170 -9.93 0.12 10.34
CA LYS A 170 -9.33 1.22 9.60
C LYS A 170 -10.35 1.86 8.68
N HIS A 171 -10.25 3.17 8.52
CA HIS A 171 -11.00 3.87 7.49
C HIS A 171 -10.58 3.41 6.08
N PRO A 172 -11.50 3.32 5.11
CA PRO A 172 -11.20 2.79 3.78
C PRO A 172 -10.17 3.62 2.99
N TRP A 173 -10.10 4.93 3.20
CA TRP A 173 -9.07 5.77 2.57
C TRP A 173 -7.66 5.50 3.09
N ASN A 174 -7.51 4.89 4.26
CA ASN A 174 -6.20 4.47 4.77
C ASN A 174 -5.75 3.12 4.19
N VAL A 175 -6.65 2.42 3.49
CA VAL A 175 -6.39 1.10 2.90
C VAL A 175 -6.15 1.20 1.39
N ILE A 176 -6.82 2.12 0.71
CA ILE A 176 -6.67 2.30 -0.74
C ILE A 176 -5.41 3.10 -1.03
N THR A 177 -4.54 2.55 -1.89
CA THR A 177 -3.35 3.24 -2.38
C THR A 177 -3.74 4.47 -3.20
N PRO A 178 -3.07 5.63 -3.01
CA PRO A 178 -3.28 6.81 -3.85
C PRO A 178 -3.25 6.47 -5.35
N GLY A 179 -4.23 6.95 -6.10
CA GLY A 179 -4.37 6.69 -7.54
C GLY A 179 -5.10 5.38 -7.91
N SER A 180 -5.49 4.56 -6.93
CA SER A 180 -6.31 3.36 -7.18
C SER A 180 -7.77 3.61 -6.86
N SER A 181 -8.68 3.22 -7.76
CA SER A 181 -10.14 3.28 -7.53
C SER A 181 -10.71 1.98 -6.98
N THR A 182 -9.98 0.87 -7.13
CA THR A 182 -10.38 -0.45 -6.65
C THR A 182 -9.18 -1.16 -6.02
N ILE A 183 -9.42 -1.86 -4.92
CA ILE A 183 -8.46 -2.78 -4.30
C ILE A 183 -9.18 -4.08 -3.94
N THR A 184 -8.48 -5.20 -4.07
CA THR A 184 -8.97 -6.52 -3.64
C THR A 184 -8.05 -7.04 -2.54
N LEU A 185 -8.64 -7.49 -1.44
CA LEU A 185 -7.95 -7.92 -0.23
C LEU A 185 -8.53 -9.26 0.21
N ILE A 186 -7.68 -10.14 0.73
CA ILE A 186 -8.08 -11.33 1.47
C ILE A 186 -7.70 -11.07 2.92
N ALA A 187 -8.64 -11.21 3.84
CA ALA A 187 -8.36 -10.98 5.25
C ALA A 187 -9.12 -11.96 6.16
N PRO A 188 -8.54 -12.29 7.33
CA PRO A 188 -9.27 -12.99 8.37
C PRO A 188 -10.48 -12.18 8.83
N LEU A 189 -11.64 -12.81 8.81
CA LEU A 189 -12.82 -12.38 9.57
C LEU A 189 -12.62 -12.80 11.04
N LYS A 190 -11.62 -12.25 11.74
CA LYS A 190 -11.42 -12.44 13.20
C LYS A 190 -12.56 -11.80 14.05
N TRP A 191 -13.68 -11.41 13.43
CA TRP A 191 -14.75 -10.67 14.07
C TRP A 191 -15.88 -11.59 14.54
N LYS A 192 -16.26 -11.48 15.82
CA LYS A 192 -17.36 -12.25 16.43
C LYS A 192 -18.66 -12.08 15.62
N ARG A 193 -19.25 -13.19 15.17
CA ARG A 193 -20.59 -13.31 14.56
C ARG A 193 -21.73 -12.93 15.54
N SER A 194 -21.62 -11.80 16.22
CA SER A 194 -22.74 -11.20 16.93
C SER A 194 -23.68 -10.60 15.88
N SER A 195 -24.98 -10.77 16.08
CA SER A 195 -26.10 -10.22 15.30
C SER A 195 -26.09 -8.68 15.14
N GLN A 196 -25.06 -7.98 15.61
CA GLN A 196 -24.81 -6.55 15.46
C GLN A 196 -23.94 -6.18 14.23
N ARG A 197 -24.01 -6.96 13.13
CA ARG A 197 -23.23 -6.67 11.91
C ARG A 197 -23.61 -5.36 11.21
N ASP A 198 -24.80 -4.83 11.47
CA ASP A 198 -25.35 -3.74 10.64
C ASP A 198 -24.65 -2.39 10.80
N ASN A 199 -23.84 -2.19 11.84
CA ASN A 199 -23.16 -0.91 12.10
C ASN A 199 -21.76 -1.13 12.71
N THR A 200 -20.79 -1.62 11.95
CA THR A 200 -19.40 -1.71 12.42
C THR A 200 -18.82 -0.32 12.62
N THR A 201 -18.76 0.19 13.86
CA THR A 201 -18.38 1.59 14.10
C THR A 201 -16.86 1.79 14.21
N ILE A 202 -16.30 2.67 13.38
CA ILE A 202 -14.96 3.23 13.46
C ILE A 202 -15.15 4.73 13.66
N GLU A 203 -14.94 5.24 14.88
CA GLU A 203 -15.08 6.69 15.17
C GLU A 203 -16.45 7.23 14.70
N GLY A 204 -17.52 6.45 14.93
CA GLY A 204 -18.89 6.75 14.51
C GLY A 204 -19.20 6.45 13.03
N CYS A 205 -18.21 6.23 12.17
CA CYS A 205 -18.42 5.77 10.80
C CYS A 205 -18.72 4.28 10.77
N HIS A 206 -19.49 3.77 9.81
CA HIS A 206 -19.74 2.32 9.74
C HIS A 206 -19.97 1.79 8.33
N TRP A 207 -19.78 0.48 8.16
CA TRP A 207 -20.22 -0.23 6.97
C TRP A 207 -21.68 -0.64 7.12
N LYS A 208 -22.51 -0.26 6.15
CA LYS A 208 -23.94 -0.59 6.10
C LYS A 208 -24.24 -1.50 4.93
N GLN A 209 -24.88 -2.64 5.20
CA GLN A 209 -25.32 -3.55 4.15
C GLN A 209 -26.32 -2.90 3.19
N GLN A 210 -26.08 -3.11 1.90
CA GLN A 210 -26.92 -2.69 0.79
C GLN A 210 -27.60 -3.91 0.18
N GLY A 211 -28.93 -3.93 0.23
CA GLY A 211 -29.73 -5.01 -0.34
C GLY A 211 -29.62 -6.33 0.42
N LYS A 212 -30.15 -7.38 -0.20
CA LYS A 212 -30.16 -8.73 0.36
C LYS A 212 -28.80 -9.39 0.17
N GLN A 213 -28.42 -10.22 1.13
CA GLN A 213 -27.28 -11.12 0.99
C GLN A 213 -27.59 -12.12 -0.13
N GLU A 214 -26.63 -12.32 -1.03
CA GLU A 214 -26.71 -13.31 -2.10
C GLU A 214 -25.97 -14.57 -1.65
N SER A 215 -26.48 -15.73 -2.06
CA SER A 215 -25.80 -17.02 -1.83
C SER A 215 -25.83 -17.81 -3.13
N PHE A 216 -24.67 -18.29 -3.53
CA PHE A 216 -24.50 -19.07 -4.76
C PHE A 216 -23.41 -20.11 -4.58
N VAL A 217 -23.35 -21.06 -5.52
CA VAL A 217 -22.30 -22.07 -5.55
C VAL A 217 -21.29 -21.68 -6.61
N LEU A 218 -20.02 -21.65 -6.25
CA LEU A 218 -18.92 -21.36 -7.16
C LEU A 218 -17.86 -22.44 -6.99
N ARG A 219 -17.57 -23.17 -8.08
CA ARG A 219 -16.62 -24.31 -8.09
C ARG A 219 -16.93 -25.38 -7.03
N GLY A 220 -18.21 -25.57 -6.73
CA GLY A 220 -18.68 -26.53 -5.72
C GLY A 220 -18.67 -25.98 -4.29
N LEU A 221 -18.13 -24.78 -4.06
CA LEU A 221 -18.16 -24.11 -2.75
C LEU A 221 -19.37 -23.20 -2.62
N LYS A 222 -19.98 -23.20 -1.44
CA LYS A 222 -21.07 -22.27 -1.14
C LYS A 222 -20.48 -20.92 -0.73
N VAL A 223 -20.80 -19.88 -1.49
CA VAL A 223 -20.29 -18.52 -1.32
C VAL A 223 -21.45 -17.59 -0.95
N GLU A 224 -21.25 -16.81 0.11
CA GLU A 224 -22.10 -15.68 0.49
C GLU A 224 -21.50 -14.38 -0.03
N LYS A 225 -22.28 -13.58 -0.74
CA LYS A 225 -21.88 -12.25 -1.21
C LYS A 225 -22.71 -11.17 -0.54
N ARG A 226 -22.04 -10.11 -0.09
CA ARG A 226 -22.66 -8.93 0.52
C ARG A 226 -22.14 -7.67 -0.13
N ASN A 227 -23.03 -6.71 -0.33
CA ASN A 227 -22.64 -5.36 -0.73
C ASN A 227 -22.76 -4.46 0.50
N LEU A 228 -21.72 -3.69 0.78
CA LEU A 228 -21.60 -2.80 1.92
C LEU A 228 -21.29 -1.39 1.41
N SER A 229 -21.87 -0.37 2.02
CA SER A 229 -21.53 1.04 1.79
C SER A 229 -20.95 1.64 3.05
N TYR A 230 -19.89 2.42 2.90
CA TYR A 230 -19.28 3.12 4.02
C TYR A 230 -20.03 4.41 4.33
N ILE A 231 -20.59 4.51 5.52
CA ILE A 231 -21.27 5.69 6.05
C ILE A 231 -20.30 6.42 6.97
N ALA A 232 -19.77 7.55 6.52
CA ALA A 232 -18.96 8.44 7.34
C ALA A 232 -19.86 9.40 8.12
N THR A 233 -19.48 9.71 9.36
CA THR A 233 -20.08 10.81 10.13
C THR A 233 -19.67 12.16 9.56
N GLU A 234 -20.33 13.24 9.96
CA GLU A 234 -20.02 14.59 9.47
C GLU A 234 -18.55 14.99 9.73
N GLN A 235 -18.00 14.58 10.87
CA GLN A 235 -16.61 14.85 11.26
C GLN A 235 -15.58 14.16 10.35
N HIS A 236 -15.96 13.07 9.68
CA HIS A 236 -15.08 12.28 8.81
C HIS A 236 -15.59 12.24 7.36
N SER A 237 -16.37 13.24 6.95
CA SER A 237 -16.93 13.26 5.60
C SER A 237 -15.81 13.43 4.57
N SER A 238 -15.60 12.41 3.73
CA SER A 238 -14.69 12.48 2.59
C SER A 238 -15.45 12.85 1.31
N ASP A 239 -14.76 13.47 0.36
CA ASP A 239 -15.27 13.67 -1.00
C ASP A 239 -15.48 12.36 -1.77
N LEU A 240 -15.02 11.23 -1.21
CA LEU A 240 -15.21 9.91 -1.77
C LEU A 240 -16.41 9.19 -1.14
N SER A 241 -17.01 8.32 -1.94
CA SER A 241 -17.94 7.27 -1.50
C SER A 241 -17.22 5.95 -1.64
N PHE A 242 -17.34 5.10 -0.61
CA PHE A 242 -16.72 3.78 -0.61
C PHE A 242 -17.82 2.73 -0.60
N SER A 243 -17.67 1.75 -1.49
CA SER A 243 -18.47 0.53 -1.51
C SER A 243 -17.55 -0.66 -1.37
N LEU A 244 -18.03 -1.71 -0.73
CA LEU A 244 -17.31 -2.94 -0.48
C LEU A 244 -18.17 -4.12 -0.91
N VAL A 245 -17.61 -5.02 -1.69
CA VAL A 245 -18.21 -6.33 -1.98
C VAL A 245 -17.43 -7.36 -1.16
N GLU A 246 -18.13 -8.01 -0.24
CA GLU A 246 -17.59 -9.07 0.61
C GLU A 246 -18.02 -10.42 0.04
N TYR A 247 -17.07 -11.35 -0.08
CA TYR A 247 -17.27 -12.75 -0.43
C TYR A 247 -16.80 -13.62 0.74
N VAL A 248 -17.68 -14.47 1.26
CA VAL A 248 -17.39 -15.37 2.40
C VAL A 248 -17.73 -16.79 1.99
N LEU A 249 -16.83 -17.73 2.24
CA LEU A 249 -17.11 -19.16 2.07
C LEU A 249 -17.96 -19.64 3.25
N SER A 250 -19.12 -20.25 2.99
CA SER A 250 -20.02 -20.71 4.05
C SER A 250 -19.36 -21.71 5.00
N ASP A 251 -18.48 -22.56 4.47
CA ASP A 251 -17.76 -23.60 5.22
C ASP A 251 -16.51 -23.07 5.95
N HIS A 252 -16.02 -21.89 5.54
CA HIS A 252 -14.88 -21.20 6.14
C HIS A 252 -15.20 -19.74 6.46
N PRO A 253 -16.17 -19.48 7.35
CA PRO A 253 -16.69 -18.13 7.57
C PRO A 253 -15.73 -17.19 8.31
N GLN A 254 -14.60 -17.71 8.78
CA GLN A 254 -13.50 -16.95 9.35
C GLN A 254 -12.62 -16.29 8.30
N PHE A 255 -12.85 -16.52 7.00
CA PHE A 255 -12.10 -15.91 5.91
C PHE A 255 -13.04 -15.24 4.91
N GLY A 256 -12.65 -14.05 4.46
CA GLY A 256 -13.39 -13.29 3.46
C GLY A 256 -12.45 -12.66 2.45
N ALA A 257 -12.95 -12.48 1.24
CA ALA A 257 -12.35 -11.61 0.25
C ALA A 257 -13.19 -10.35 0.07
N PHE A 258 -12.50 -9.23 -0.05
CA PHE A 258 -13.06 -7.90 0.02
C PHE A 258 -12.63 -7.14 -1.23
N LYS A 259 -13.60 -6.63 -1.98
CA LYS A 259 -13.35 -5.73 -3.10
C LYS A 259 -13.89 -4.36 -2.76
N ILE A 260 -12.99 -3.42 -2.51
CA ILE A 260 -13.35 -2.04 -2.17
C ILE A 260 -13.29 -1.20 -3.43
N ASN A 261 -14.32 -0.41 -3.67
CA ASN A 261 -14.35 0.58 -4.73
C ASN A 261 -14.53 1.98 -4.11
N ALA A 262 -13.59 2.86 -4.41
CA ALA A 262 -13.70 4.29 -4.17
C ALA A 262 -14.27 4.98 -5.42
N ARG A 263 -15.27 5.83 -5.22
CA ARG A 263 -15.82 6.70 -6.24
C ARG A 263 -15.88 8.12 -5.71
N GLU A 264 -15.46 9.09 -6.51
CA GLU A 264 -15.74 10.49 -6.21
C GLU A 264 -17.23 10.68 -6.03
N ARG A 265 -17.65 11.27 -4.90
CA ARG A 265 -19.01 11.76 -4.77
C ARG A 265 -19.15 12.82 -5.85
N ALA A 266 -20.00 12.57 -6.83
CA ALA A 266 -20.44 13.61 -7.74
C ALA A 266 -20.77 14.84 -6.87
N ARG A 267 -20.16 15.99 -7.17
CA ARG A 267 -20.35 17.25 -6.45
C ARG A 267 -21.78 17.78 -6.64
N GLU A 268 -22.80 16.98 -6.36
CA GLU A 268 -24.21 17.38 -6.37
C GLU A 268 -24.49 18.46 -5.32
N LYS A 269 -23.62 18.60 -4.31
CA LYS A 269 -23.76 19.64 -3.28
C LYS A 269 -23.57 21.07 -3.82
N LYS A 270 -22.84 21.31 -4.93
CA LYS A 270 -22.78 22.67 -5.50
C LYS A 270 -24.05 23.05 -6.26
N VAL A 271 -24.68 22.11 -6.95
CA VAL A 271 -25.90 22.41 -7.73
C VAL A 271 -27.11 22.68 -6.84
N ARG A 272 -27.22 22.03 -5.67
CA ARG A 272 -28.35 22.29 -4.74
C ARG A 272 -28.22 23.61 -3.98
N VAL A 273 -27.00 24.04 -3.62
CA VAL A 273 -26.80 25.35 -2.97
C VAL A 273 -27.05 26.49 -3.97
N ASP A 274 -26.61 26.35 -5.23
CA ASP A 274 -26.86 27.36 -6.27
C ASP A 274 -28.34 27.41 -6.70
N LYS A 275 -29.05 26.28 -6.73
CA LYS A 275 -30.51 26.27 -6.95
C LYS A 275 -31.28 26.93 -5.80
N LYS A 276 -30.84 26.75 -4.56
CA LYS A 276 -31.49 27.39 -3.40
C LYS A 276 -31.21 28.90 -3.37
N LYS A 277 -29.99 29.34 -3.73
CA LYS A 277 -29.67 30.77 -3.91
C LYS A 277 -30.41 31.41 -5.08
N ARG A 278 -30.55 30.73 -6.22
CA ARG A 278 -31.39 31.23 -7.34
C ARG A 278 -32.84 31.39 -6.93
N LYS A 279 -33.42 30.41 -6.24
CA LYS A 279 -34.81 30.50 -5.77
C LYS A 279 -35.04 31.67 -4.80
N VAL A 280 -34.10 31.91 -3.87
CA VAL A 280 -34.18 33.06 -2.96
C VAL A 280 -34.04 34.40 -3.71
N ASN A 281 -33.18 34.49 -4.73
CA ASN A 281 -33.08 35.72 -5.53
C ASN A 281 -34.34 35.96 -6.39
N ASP A 282 -34.96 34.91 -6.92
CA ASP A 282 -36.20 35.04 -7.71
C ASP A 282 -37.38 35.46 -6.81
N ASP A 283 -37.48 34.89 -5.60
CA ASP A 283 -38.51 35.26 -4.62
C ASP A 283 -38.31 36.70 -4.10
N VAL A 284 -37.06 37.14 -3.87
CA VAL A 284 -36.74 38.53 -3.49
C VAL A 284 -37.02 39.49 -4.65
N LYS A 285 -36.72 39.11 -5.89
CA LYS A 285 -37.02 39.93 -7.07
C LYS A 285 -38.54 40.11 -7.23
N MET A 286 -39.34 39.05 -7.05
CA MET A 286 -40.80 39.16 -7.09
C MET A 286 -41.36 40.07 -5.99
N LEU A 287 -40.77 40.07 -4.79
CA LEU A 287 -41.18 40.96 -3.71
C LEU A 287 -40.82 42.43 -3.98
N VAL A 288 -39.65 42.69 -4.56
CA VAL A 288 -39.22 44.06 -4.90
C VAL A 288 -40.02 44.62 -6.07
N ASP A 289 -40.27 43.82 -7.11
CA ASP A 289 -41.06 44.24 -8.27
C ASP A 289 -42.55 44.45 -7.90
N GLY A 290 -43.08 43.71 -6.93
CA GLY A 290 -44.43 43.91 -6.40
C GLY A 290 -44.57 45.15 -5.49
N PHE A 291 -43.50 45.55 -4.79
CA PHE A 291 -43.53 46.71 -3.89
C PHE A 291 -43.39 48.06 -4.62
N LEU A 292 -42.84 48.05 -5.84
CA LEU A 292 -42.66 49.25 -6.66
C LEU A 292 -43.87 49.56 -7.57
N ALA A 293 -44.86 48.67 -7.64
CA ALA A 293 -46.05 48.86 -8.48
C ALA A 293 -47.16 49.73 -7.85
N ASP A 294 -47.11 49.95 -6.52
CA ASP A 294 -48.13 50.70 -5.78
C ASP A 294 -47.58 51.97 -5.10
N SER A 295 -46.58 52.62 -5.71
CA SER A 295 -46.18 53.96 -5.24
C SER A 295 -47.10 55.01 -5.90
N PRO A 296 -47.96 55.72 -5.14
CA PRO A 296 -48.80 56.76 -5.71
C PRO A 296 -47.93 57.90 -6.25
N GLU A 297 -48.22 58.35 -7.47
CA GLU A 297 -47.62 59.55 -8.07
C GLU A 297 -47.83 60.75 -7.13
N ILE A 298 -46.74 61.28 -6.58
CA ILE A 298 -46.74 62.59 -5.94
C ILE A 298 -46.67 63.61 -7.09
N ILE A 299 -47.81 64.19 -7.40
CA ILE A 299 -47.92 65.33 -8.32
C ILE A 299 -47.45 66.59 -7.58
N PHE A 300 -46.43 67.25 -8.11
CA PHE A 300 -46.14 68.67 -7.89
C PHE A 300 -46.30 69.41 -9.21
#